data_AF-T0U096-F1
#
_entry.id   AF-T0U096-F1
#
_cell.length_a   1.000
_cell.length_b   1.000
_cell.length_c   1.000
_cell.angle_alpha   90.00
_cell.angle_beta   90.00
_cell.angle_gamma   90.00
#
_symmetry.space_group_name_H-M   'P 1'
#
loop_
_entity.id
_entity.type
_entity.pdbx_description
1 polymer ?
#
loop_
_entity_poly.entity_id
_entity_poly.type
_entity_poly.pdbx_seq_one_letter_code
_entity_poly.pdbx_strand_id
1 'polypeptide(L)'
;MSDPAIVNVIELAKGFYEEGVAVLPTAAGTGPMHMIYEALGVPMAAFGIGNANSRDHGGDENVSLADYYTHIELIKELIASYE
;
A
#
# COMPACT_ATOMS: atom_id res chain seq x y z
N MET A 1 8.05 -11.09 -2.98
CA MET A 1 7.34 -10.76 -1.72
C MET A 1 7.97 -11.47 -0.52
N SER A 2 9.30 -11.48 -0.42
CA SER A 2 10.03 -12.16 0.65
C SER A 2 11.11 -11.27 1.26
N ASP A 3 11.25 -10.05 0.76
CA ASP A 3 12.13 -9.07 1.35
C ASP A 3 11.60 -8.71 2.75
N PRO A 4 12.44 -8.69 3.80
CA PRO A 4 12.00 -8.41 5.16
C PRO A 4 11.24 -7.10 5.31
N ALA A 5 11.60 -6.04 4.56
CA ALA A 5 10.90 -4.76 4.63
C ALA A 5 9.46 -4.87 4.09
N ILE A 6 9.25 -5.68 3.03
CA ILE A 6 7.91 -5.94 2.48
C ILE A 6 7.11 -6.82 3.44
N VAL A 7 7.73 -7.82 4.07
CA VAL A 7 7.07 -8.67 5.07
C VAL A 7 6.59 -7.86 6.27
N ASN A 8 7.39 -6.91 6.75
CA ASN A 8 6.99 -6.01 7.85
C ASN A 8 5.71 -5.23 7.50
N VAL A 9 5.64 -4.63 6.31
CA VAL A 9 4.43 -3.94 5.83
C VAL A 9 3.21 -4.86 5.81
N ILE A 10 3.36 -6.10 5.33
CA ILE A 10 2.27 -7.08 5.27
C ILE A 10 1.76 -7.41 6.68
N GLU A 11 2.65 -7.67 7.63
CA GLU A 11 2.26 -8.04 8.99
C GLU A 11 1.60 -6.87 9.74
N LEU A 12 2.12 -5.66 9.61
CA LEU A 12 1.48 -4.47 10.20
C LEU A 12 0.09 -4.24 9.61
N ALA A 13 -0.06 -4.31 8.29
CA ALA A 13 -1.34 -4.05 7.64
C ALA A 13 -2.46 -5.02 8.08
N LYS A 14 -2.14 -6.28 8.41
CA LYS A 14 -3.12 -7.23 8.96
C LYS A 14 -3.77 -6.76 10.27
N GLY A 15 -3.11 -5.89 11.03
CA GLY A 15 -3.66 -5.31 12.26
C GLY A 15 -4.66 -4.17 12.03
N PHE A 16 -4.72 -3.61 10.81
CA PHE A 16 -5.52 -2.43 10.47
C PHE A 16 -6.76 -2.73 9.63
N TYR A 17 -6.81 -3.88 8.98
CA TYR A 17 -7.91 -4.27 8.08
C TYR A 17 -8.54 -5.58 8.57
N GLU A 18 -9.79 -5.53 9.02
CA GLU A 18 -10.53 -6.68 9.57
C GLU A 18 -10.63 -7.85 8.59
N GLU A 19 -10.87 -7.53 7.31
CA GLU A 19 -10.95 -8.53 6.22
C GLU A 19 -9.57 -9.06 5.77
N GLY A 20 -8.50 -8.59 6.40
CA GLY A 20 -7.13 -8.95 6.08
C GLY A 20 -6.56 -8.20 4.89
N VAL A 21 -5.54 -8.79 4.25
CA VAL A 21 -4.76 -8.16 3.19
C VAL A 21 -4.65 -9.06 1.96
N ALA A 22 -4.78 -8.48 0.77
CA ALA A 22 -4.51 -9.14 -0.49
C ALA A 22 -3.06 -8.86 -0.92
N VAL A 23 -2.20 -9.89 -0.92
CA VAL A 23 -0.79 -9.73 -1.31
C VAL A 23 -0.57 -10.28 -2.71
N LEU A 24 -0.33 -9.38 -3.66
CA LEU A 24 -0.16 -9.72 -5.08
C LEU A 24 1.27 -9.41 -5.53
N PRO A 25 1.93 -10.29 -6.31
CA PRO A 25 3.25 -9.98 -6.87
C PRO A 25 3.26 -8.79 -7.83
N THR A 26 2.13 -8.55 -8.52
CA THR A 26 1.96 -7.44 -9.45
C THR A 26 0.48 -7.12 -9.62
N ALA A 27 0.16 -5.85 -9.91
CA ALA A 27 -1.12 -5.47 -10.51
C ALA A 27 -1.07 -5.70 -12.03
N ALA A 28 -2.24 -5.76 -12.68
CA ALA A 28 -2.34 -5.83 -14.15
C ALA A 28 -2.16 -4.46 -14.82
N GLY A 29 -2.20 -3.37 -14.06
CA GLY A 29 -1.93 -2.01 -14.53
C GLY A 29 -0.46 -1.83 -14.91
N THR A 30 -0.19 -0.81 -15.74
CA THR A 30 1.18 -0.40 -16.05
C THR A 30 1.60 0.77 -15.18
N GLY A 31 2.90 0.90 -14.96
CA GLY A 31 3.49 1.97 -14.18
C GLY A 31 5.01 1.92 -14.24
N PRO A 32 5.70 2.92 -13.67
CA PRO A 32 7.13 3.09 -13.86
C PRO A 32 8.01 2.20 -12.96
N MET A 33 7.45 1.20 -12.26
CA MET A 33 8.20 0.41 -11.27
C MET A 33 9.51 -0.18 -11.82
N HIS A 34 9.53 -0.65 -13.07
CA HIS A 34 10.76 -1.12 -13.71
C HIS A 34 11.85 -0.04 -13.75
N MET A 35 11.53 1.16 -14.20
CA MET A 35 12.48 2.27 -14.29
C MET A 35 12.98 2.71 -12.90
N ILE A 36 12.09 2.72 -11.91
CA ILE A 36 12.46 3.09 -10.54
C ILE A 36 13.38 2.03 -9.91
N TYR A 37 13.09 0.75 -10.12
CA TYR A 37 13.92 -0.33 -9.59
C TYR A 37 15.32 -0.36 -10.22
N GLU A 38 15.41 -0.23 -11.54
CA GLU A 38 16.70 -0.15 -12.26
C GLU A 38 17.58 0.97 -11.70
N ALA A 39 16.99 2.11 -11.33
CA ALA A 39 17.73 3.26 -10.83
C ALA A 39 18.17 3.13 -9.37
N LEU A 40 17.35 2.51 -8.51
CA LEU A 40 17.52 2.58 -7.05
C LEU A 40 17.84 1.23 -6.38
N GLY A 41 17.45 0.11 -6.99
CA GLY A 41 17.65 -1.23 -6.43
C GLY A 41 16.93 -1.51 -5.11
N VAL A 42 15.94 -0.68 -4.72
CA VAL A 42 15.23 -0.80 -3.44
C VAL A 42 14.01 -1.72 -3.51
N PRO A 43 13.65 -2.44 -2.43
CA PRO A 43 12.37 -3.16 -2.35
C PRO A 43 11.20 -2.19 -2.49
N MET A 44 10.18 -2.57 -3.26
CA MET A 44 9.01 -1.72 -3.52
C MET A 44 7.71 -2.45 -3.21
N ALA A 45 6.79 -1.74 -2.57
CA ALA A 45 5.42 -2.17 -2.33
C ALA A 45 4.48 -0.97 -2.55
N ALA A 46 3.24 -1.24 -2.98
CA ALA A 46 2.21 -0.23 -3.12
C ALA A 46 0.99 -0.61 -2.27
N PHE A 47 0.55 0.32 -1.43
CA PHE A 47 -0.63 0.23 -0.57
C PHE A 47 -1.09 1.66 -0.25
N GLY A 48 -2.38 1.88 0.01
CA GLY A 48 -2.92 3.23 0.04
C GLY A 48 -4.35 3.33 0.57
N ILE A 49 -4.97 4.48 0.32
CA ILE A 49 -6.30 4.90 0.82
C ILE A 49 -7.45 4.65 -0.15
N GLY A 50 -7.17 4.13 -1.34
CA GLY A 50 -8.18 3.92 -2.38
C GLY A 50 -9.12 2.77 -2.04
N ASN A 51 -10.37 2.88 -2.48
CA ASN A 51 -11.33 1.79 -2.45
C ASN A 51 -11.70 1.38 -3.88
N ALA A 52 -12.36 0.23 -4.05
CA ALA A 52 -12.73 -0.30 -5.37
C ALA A 52 -13.62 0.64 -6.21
N ASN A 53 -14.25 1.64 -5.57
CA ASN A 53 -15.10 2.65 -6.18
C ASN A 53 -14.55 4.07 -6.00
N SER A 54 -13.23 4.24 -5.81
CA SER A 54 -12.62 5.58 -5.71
C SER A 54 -12.76 6.41 -6.99
N ARG A 55 -13.07 5.79 -8.13
CA ARG A 55 -13.31 6.46 -9.42
C ARG A 55 -12.13 7.31 -9.88
N ASP A 56 -10.90 6.83 -9.70
CA ASP A 56 -9.69 7.47 -10.24
C ASP A 56 -9.90 7.82 -11.72
N HIS A 57 -9.73 9.10 -12.05
CA HIS A 57 -9.94 9.66 -13.40
C HIS A 57 -11.39 9.62 -13.93
N GLY A 58 -12.37 9.38 -13.06
CA GLY A 58 -13.80 9.43 -13.34
C GLY A 58 -14.48 10.66 -12.72
N GLY A 59 -15.79 10.76 -12.91
CA GLY A 59 -16.61 11.72 -12.16
C GLY A 59 -16.78 11.28 -10.70
N ASP A 60 -16.89 12.26 -9.81
CA ASP A 60 -17.04 12.05 -8.35
C ASP A 60 -15.97 11.11 -7.76
N GLU A 61 -14.71 11.35 -8.14
CA GLU A 61 -13.53 10.73 -7.51
C GLU A 61 -13.57 10.95 -5.98
N ASN A 62 -13.34 9.88 -5.21
CA ASN A 62 -13.58 9.89 -3.78
C ASN A 62 -12.64 8.97 -2.99
N VAL A 63 -12.55 9.28 -1.70
CA VAL A 63 -11.89 8.47 -0.66
C VAL A 63 -12.82 8.43 0.55
N SER A 64 -12.90 7.28 1.21
CA SER A 64 -13.59 7.16 2.51
C SER A 64 -12.77 7.85 3.59
N LEU A 65 -13.41 8.63 4.45
CA LEU A 65 -12.73 9.21 5.61
C LEU A 65 -12.10 8.13 6.50
N ALA A 66 -12.77 6.99 6.66
CA ALA A 66 -12.23 5.88 7.44
C ALA A 66 -10.95 5.32 6.80
N ASP A 67 -10.93 5.08 5.49
CA ASP A 67 -9.74 4.57 4.78
C ASP A 67 -8.57 5.56 4.88
N TYR A 68 -8.87 6.86 4.78
CA TYR A 68 -7.89 7.93 4.95
C TYR A 68 -7.24 7.91 6.35
N TYR A 69 -8.05 7.83 7.41
CA TYR A 69 -7.54 7.77 8.79
C TYR A 69 -6.81 6.46 9.10
N THR A 70 -7.33 5.32 8.65
CA THR A 70 -6.68 4.02 8.83
C THR A 70 -5.29 4.00 8.21
N HIS A 71 -5.13 4.57 7.01
CA HIS A 71 -3.82 4.62 6.36
C HIS A 71 -2.83 5.56 7.07
N ILE A 72 -3.31 6.67 7.67
CA ILE A 72 -2.46 7.50 8.53
C ILE A 72 -1.89 6.68 9.69
N GLU A 73 -2.74 5.91 10.37
CA GLU A 73 -2.30 5.09 11.50
C GLU A 73 -1.36 3.95 11.04
N LEU A 74 -1.63 3.32 9.90
CA LEU A 74 -0.72 2.31 9.33
C LEU A 74 0.67 2.89 9.00
N ILE A 75 0.75 4.09 8.43
CA ILE A 75 2.03 4.74 8.14
C ILE A 75 2.75 5.13 9.43
N LYS A 76 2.03 5.59 10.46
CA LYS A 76 2.62 5.86 11.78
C LYS A 76 3.23 4.59 12.38
N GLU A 77 2.52 3.48 12.37
CA GLU A 77 3.06 2.20 12.87
C GLU A 77 4.21 1.67 12.02
N LEU A 78 4.17 1.86 10.69
CA LEU A 78 5.28 1.50 9.83
C LEU A 78 6.54 2.28 10.21
N ILE A 79 6.43 3.59 10.45
CA ILE A 79 7.57 4.41 10.90
C ILE A 79 8.04 3.96 12.28
N ALA A 80 7.12 3.73 13.23
CA ALA A 80 7.44 3.29 14.58
C ALA A 80 8.13 1.91 14.62
N SER A 81 7.86 1.03 13.65
CA SER A 81 8.51 -0.29 13.55
C SER A 81 10.02 -0.26 13.26
N TYR A 82 10.60 0.93 13.01
CA TYR A 82 12.04 1.14 12.84
C TYR A 82 12.75 1.62 14.11
N GLU A 83 12.03 1.81 15.22
CA GLU A 83 12.61 2.10 16.55
C GLU A 83 13.09 0.83 17.25
#